data_AF-A0A2V6MC31-F1
#
_entry.id   AF-A0A2V6MC31-F1
#
_cell.length_a   1.000
_cell.length_b   1.000
_cell.length_c   1.000
_cell.angle_alpha   90.00
_cell.angle_beta   90.00
_cell.angle_gamma   90.00
#
_symmetry.space_group_name_H-M   'P 1'
#
loop_
_entity.id
_entity.type
_entity.pdbx_description
1 polymer ?
#
loop_
_entity_poly.entity_id
_entity_poly.type
_entity_poly.pdbx_seq_one_letter_code
_entity_poly.pdbx_strand_id
1 'polypeptide(L)' 'MEIKTEFIAKIGKATRAKDVPRGLVEGNPVAVAIARRDPSLLPAITNAMAAAISRRFGKQNIRAPMRAIVVRACV' A
#
# COMPACT_ATOMS: atom_id res chain seq x y z
N MET A 1 9.24 -27.17 -19.69
CA MET A 1 9.00 -25.81 -19.21
C MET A 1 8.58 -25.88 -17.76
N GLU A 2 9.48 -25.49 -16.88
CA GLU A 2 9.29 -25.47 -15.43
C GLU A 2 9.06 -24.01 -14.99
N ILE A 3 8.11 -23.77 -14.07
CA ILE A 3 7.93 -22.44 -13.46
C ILE A 3 8.44 -22.50 -12.03
N LYS A 4 9.43 -21.67 -11.71
CA LYS A 4 9.96 -21.53 -10.36
C LYS A 4 9.46 -20.24 -9.73
N THR A 5 8.92 -20.36 -8.52
CA THR A 5 8.44 -19.22 -7.73
C THR A 5 9.23 -19.15 -6.44
N GLU A 6 9.80 -17.99 -6.16
CA GLU A 6 10.53 -17.71 -4.92
C GLU A 6 9.95 -16.48 -4.22
N PHE A 7 9.99 -16.49 -2.88
CA PHE A 7 9.58 -15.35 -2.07
C PHE A 7 10.82 -14.65 -1.52
N ILE A 8 11.04 -13.42 -1.95
CA ILE A 8 12.14 -12.59 -1.44
C ILE A 8 11.60 -11.62 -0.40
N ALA A 9 12.16 -11.64 0.81
CA ALA A 9 11.84 -10.66 1.84
C ALA A 9 12.25 -9.24 1.41
N LYS A 10 11.36 -8.28 1.61
CA LYS A 10 11.59 -6.85 1.35
C LYS A 10 11.04 -6.02 2.52
N ILE A 11 11.51 -4.78 2.62
CA ILE A 11 10.97 -3.82 3.57
C ILE A 11 10.39 -2.65 2.78
N GLY A 12 9.07 -2.47 2.89
CA GLY A 12 8.41 -1.24 2.45
C GLY A 12 8.82 -0.11 3.39
N LYS A 13 9.23 1.02 2.81
CA LYS A 13 9.57 2.23 3.56
C LYS A 13 8.68 3.38 3.10
N ALA A 14 7.97 3.99 4.04
CA ALA A 14 7.31 5.26 3.84
C ALA A 14 7.97 6.31 4.74
N THR A 15 8.48 7.37 4.12
CA THR A 15 9.19 8.47 4.81
C THR A 15 8.23 9.38 5.56
N ARG A 16 6.95 9.43 5.17
CA ARG A 16 5.90 10.17 5.89
C ARG A 16 4.65 9.32 6.03
N ALA A 17 3.94 9.50 7.13
CA ALA A 17 2.71 8.75 7.41
C ALA A 17 1.63 8.94 6.32
N LYS A 18 1.59 10.09 5.64
CA LYS A 18 0.66 10.36 4.53
C LYS A 18 0.95 9.56 3.25
N ASP A 19 2.17 9.06 3.10
CA ASP A 19 2.56 8.29 1.92
C ASP A 19 2.13 6.81 2.04
N VAL A 20 1.85 6.32 3.26
CA VAL A 20 1.34 4.96 3.53
C VAL A 20 -0.09 4.73 3.02
N PRO A 21 -1.10 5.54 3.40
CA PRO A 21 -2.48 5.30 3.02
C PRO A 21 -2.70 5.48 1.52
N ARG A 22 -1.85 6.22 0.81
CA ARG A 22 -1.98 6.42 -0.63
C ARG A 22 -2.05 5.09 -1.38
N GLY A 23 -1.10 4.18 -1.13
CA GLY A 23 -1.12 2.85 -1.76
C GLY A 23 -2.29 1.98 -1.30
N LEU A 24 -2.75 2.15 -0.06
CA LEU A 24 -3.91 1.42 0.48
C LEU A 24 -5.24 1.91 -0.09
N VAL A 25 -5.35 3.20 -0.38
CA VAL A 25 -6.55 3.83 -0.92
C VAL A 25 -6.60 3.67 -2.43
N GLU A 26 -5.52 4.05 -3.14
CA GLU A 26 -5.46 3.94 -4.61
C GLU A 26 -5.45 2.49 -5.09
N GLY A 27 -4.81 1.58 -4.34
CA GLY A 27 -4.75 0.15 -4.66
C GLY A 27 -5.98 -0.64 -4.24
N ASN A 28 -6.96 -0.01 -3.58
CA ASN A 28 -8.19 -0.68 -3.19
C ASN A 28 -9.10 -0.88 -4.41
N PRO A 29 -9.59 -2.10 -4.71
CA PRO A 29 -10.51 -2.34 -5.81
C PRO A 29 -11.77 -1.46 -5.80
N VAL A 30 -12.18 -0.97 -4.62
CA VAL A 30 -13.36 -0.12 -4.43
C VAL A 30 -13.08 1.37 -4.69
N ALA A 31 -11.81 1.77 -4.84
CA ALA A 31 -11.43 3.18 -5.03
C ALA A 31 -12.13 3.82 -6.24
N VAL A 32 -12.23 3.07 -7.34
CA VAL A 32 -12.91 3.52 -8.57
C VAL A 32 -14.40 3.76 -8.31
N ALA A 33 -15.07 2.87 -7.57
CA ALA A 33 -16.48 3.02 -7.25
C ALA A 33 -16.74 4.21 -6.32
N ILE A 34 -15.84 4.45 -5.35
CA ILE A 34 -15.90 5.63 -4.48
C ILE A 34 -15.72 6.91 -5.29
N ALA A 35 -14.70 6.97 -6.15
CA ALA A 35 -14.44 8.15 -6.98
C ALA A 35 -15.59 8.44 -7.95
N ARG A 36 -16.21 7.40 -8.52
CA ARG A 36 -17.38 7.54 -9.40
C ARG A 36 -18.60 8.11 -8.66
N ARG A 37 -18.74 7.80 -7.37
CA ARG A 37 -19.81 8.33 -6.53
C ARG A 37 -19.52 9.79 -6.15
N ASP A 38 -18.33 10.06 -5.66
CA ASP A 38 -17.85 11.40 -5.33
C ASP A 38 -16.30 11.39 -5.22
N PRO A 39 -15.58 12.09 -6.12
CA PRO A 39 -14.13 12.10 -6.13
C PRO A 39 -13.52 12.81 -4.92
N SER A 40 -14.26 13.71 -4.25
CA SER A 40 -13.78 14.42 -3.07
C SER A 40 -13.62 13.52 -1.83
N LEU A 41 -14.25 12.34 -1.84
CA LEU A 41 -14.15 11.36 -0.77
C LEU A 41 -12.76 10.71 -0.69
N LEU A 42 -12.05 10.54 -1.81
CA LEU A 42 -10.74 9.89 -1.82
C LEU A 42 -9.70 10.68 -0.98
N PRO A 43 -9.56 12.01 -1.15
CA PRO A 43 -8.74 12.82 -0.25
C PRO A 43 -9.16 12.72 1.22
N ALA A 44 -10.47 12.77 1.52
CA ALA A 44 -10.98 12.71 2.88
C ALA A 44 -10.63 11.37 3.57
N ILE A 45 -10.83 10.26 2.87
CA ILE A 45 -10.46 8.91 3.32
C ILE A 45 -8.95 8.80 3.54
N THR A 46 -8.16 9.30 2.58
CA THR A 46 -6.69 9.28 2.67
C THR A 46 -6.19 10.03 3.91
N ASN A 47 -6.76 11.20 4.19
CA ASN A 47 -6.41 12.01 5.36
C ASN A 47 -6.84 11.34 6.68
N ALA A 48 -8.05 10.79 6.74
CA ALA A 48 -8.53 10.06 7.92
C ALA A 48 -7.63 8.85 8.23
N MET A 49 -7.23 8.12 7.20
CA MET A 49 -6.34 6.97 7.33
C MET A 49 -4.91 7.38 7.74
N ALA A 50 -4.38 8.48 7.17
CA ALA A 50 -3.10 9.04 7.57
C ALA A 50 -3.10 9.43 9.06
N ALA A 51 -4.18 10.02 9.56
CA ALA A 51 -4.35 10.38 10.96
C ALA A 51 -4.41 9.13 11.86
N ALA A 52 -5.16 8.11 11.46
CA ALA A 52 -5.24 6.85 12.20
C ALA A 52 -3.88 6.13 12.26
N ILE A 53 -3.14 6.10 11.15
CA ILE A 53 -1.79 5.53 11.06
C ILE A 53 -0.82 6.32 11.96
N SER A 54 -0.84 7.66 11.88
CA SER A 54 0.02 8.52 12.70
C SER A 54 -0.27 8.36 14.19
N ARG A 55 -1.55 8.22 14.58
CA ARG A 55 -1.95 7.95 15.97
C ARG A 55 -1.41 6.62 16.47
N ARG A 56 -1.39 5.59 15.63
CA ARG A 56 -0.97 4.23 16.01
C ARG A 56 0.55 4.04 16.02
N PHE A 57 1.26 4.67 15.09
CA PHE A 57 2.68 4.40 14.84
C PHE A 57 3.61 5.62 15.08
N GLY A 58 3.04 6.78 15.38
CA GLY A 58 3.76 8.05 15.53
C GLY A 58 4.04 8.75 14.20
N LYS A 59 4.79 9.87 14.24
CA LYS A 59 5.18 10.68 13.06
C LYS A 59 6.48 10.22 12.40
N GLN A 60 7.02 9.09 12.83
CA GLN A 60 8.32 8.55 12.41
C GLN A 60 8.22 7.71 11.13
N ASN A 61 9.38 7.27 10.62
CA ASN A 61 9.47 6.38 9.46
C ASN A 61 8.67 5.09 9.69
N ILE A 62 7.72 4.80 8.80
CA ILE A 62 6.93 3.58 8.87
C ILE A 62 7.62 2.51 8.03
N ARG A 63 7.92 1.37 8.66
CA ARG A 63 8.49 0.19 8.02
C ARG A 63 7.47 -0.93 8.07
N ALA A 64 7.18 -1.51 6.91
CA ALA A 64 6.29 -2.65 6.79
C ALA A 64 7.05 -3.83 6.17
N PRO A 65 7.04 -5.03 6.77
CA PRO A 65 7.57 -6.22 6.13
C PRO A 65 6.77 -6.52 4.87
N MET A 66 7.48 -6.80 3.78
CA MET A 66 6.91 -7.12 2.46
C MET A 66 7.56 -8.38 1.90
N ARG A 67 6.91 -8.99 0.91
CA ARG A 67 7.46 -10.11 0.15
C ARG A 67 7.29 -9.81 -1.34
N ALA A 68 8.38 -9.94 -2.09
CA ALA A 68 8.31 -9.98 -3.54
C ALA A 68 8.15 -11.44 -3.98
N ILE A 69 7.22 -11.70 -4.90
CA ILE A 69 7.06 -13.00 -5.55
C ILE A 69 7.81 -12.91 -6.87
N VAL A 70 8.88 -13.67 -7.01
CA VAL A 70 9.66 -13.73 -8.26
C VAL A 70 9.28 -15.03 -8.95
N VAL A 71 8.77 -14.91 -10.17
CA VAL A 71 8.35 -16.04 -11.00
C VAL A 71 9.30 -16.11 -12.19
N ARG A 72 9.93 -17.27 -12.40
CA ARG A 72 10.85 -17.52 -13.52
C ARG A 72 10.33 -18.69 -14.34
N ALA A 73 10.25 -18.51 -15.66
CA ALA A 73 10.11 -19.62 -16.58
C ALA A 73 11.50 -20.17 -16.88
N CYS A 74 11.70 -21.47 -16.63
CA CYS A 74 12.91 -22.20 -16.92
C CYS A 74 12.65 -23.13 -18.12
N VAL A 75 13.58 -23.12 -19.08
CA VAL A 75 13.56 -24.00 -20.27
C VAL A 75 14.17 -25.34 -19.91
#